data_AF-A0A699ZS39-F1
#
_entry.id   AF-A0A699ZS39-F1
#
_cell.length_a   1.000
_cell.length_b   1.000
_cell.length_c   1.000
_cell.angle_alpha   90.00
_cell.angle_beta   90.00
_cell.angle_gamma   90.00
#
_symmetry.space_group_name_H-M   'P 1'
#
loop_
_entity.id
_entity.type
_entity.pdbx_description
1 polymer ?
#
loop_
_entity_poly.entity_id
_entity_poly.type
_entity_poly.pdbx_seq_one_letter_code
_entity_poly.pdbx_strand_id
1 'polypeptide(L)'
;MAQEDNHGQWDISSTEPYQRDSFLQFLGSQHVFIEPSRPDSPYTSAYECLNCPDNQRTYNDGYHIMHHLNSRWHWSELPQRFISQLQQHDDNDALVFHSLGFFDVGLAVFTGHLAYLAKHIVP
;
A
#
# COMPACT_ATOMS: atom_id res chain seq x y z
N MET A 1 -6.46 -22.50 8.29
CA MET A 1 -6.04 -21.47 9.26
C MET A 1 -6.98 -20.30 9.04
N ALA A 2 -7.77 -19.93 10.04
CA ALA A 2 -8.78 -18.88 9.89
C ALA A 2 -8.09 -17.54 9.63
N GLN A 3 -8.50 -16.82 8.59
CA GLN A 3 -8.21 -15.40 8.44
C GLN A 3 -8.97 -14.68 9.57
N GLU A 4 -8.23 -14.05 10.50
CA GLU A 4 -8.84 -13.18 11.50
C GLU A 4 -9.30 -11.90 10.79
N ASP A 5 -10.57 -11.54 10.95
CA ASP A 5 -11.19 -10.39 10.32
C ASP A 5 -10.80 -9.10 11.07
N ASN A 6 -10.03 -8.24 10.42
CA ASN A 6 -9.61 -6.96 11.00
C ASN A 6 -10.62 -5.81 10.81
N HIS A 7 -11.84 -6.09 10.34
CA HIS A 7 -12.89 -5.07 10.14
C HIS A 7 -13.67 -4.76 11.43
N GLY A 8 -12.98 -4.60 12.56
CA GLY A 8 -13.61 -4.17 13.81
C GLY A 8 -14.15 -2.75 13.67
N GLN A 9 -15.31 -2.45 14.28
CA GLN A 9 -15.94 -1.11 14.28
C GLN A 9 -15.06 0.03 14.86
N TRP A 10 -13.86 -0.28 15.33
CA TRP A 10 -12.94 0.62 16.02
C TRP A 10 -11.52 0.53 15.47
N ASP A 11 -11.35 0.24 14.17
CA ASP A 11 -10.04 0.33 13.53
C ASP A 11 -9.61 1.81 13.38
N ILE A 12 -9.09 2.33 14.49
CA ILE A 12 -8.31 3.55 14.56
C ILE A 12 -6.86 3.15 14.26
N SER A 13 -6.44 3.15 13.00
CA SER A 13 -5.04 2.97 12.62
C SER A 13 -4.16 4.11 13.18
N SER A 14 -3.84 3.98 14.46
CA SER A 14 -2.60 4.22 15.20
C SER A 14 -1.53 5.23 14.71
N THR A 15 -1.90 6.40 14.18
CA THR A 15 -0.93 7.50 13.93
C THR A 15 -1.18 8.80 14.69
N GLU A 16 -1.37 8.78 16.01
CA GLU A 16 -1.25 10.03 16.81
C GLU A 16 -0.47 9.77 18.10
N PRO A 17 0.66 10.50 18.35
CA PRO A 17 0.70 11.97 18.39
C PRO A 17 1.91 12.65 17.71
N TYR A 18 2.58 11.99 16.76
CA TYR A 18 3.75 12.54 16.06
C TYR A 18 3.68 12.32 14.56
N GLN A 19 2.88 13.11 13.85
CA GLN A 19 3.19 13.41 12.45
C GLN A 19 2.45 14.69 12.03
N ARG A 20 3.22 15.72 11.71
CA ARG A 20 2.70 16.82 10.90
C ARG A 20 2.52 16.23 9.51
N ASP A 21 1.34 15.71 9.24
CA ASP A 21 0.96 15.28 7.91
C ASP A 21 1.01 16.50 6.99
N SER A 22 2.05 16.52 6.17
CA SER A 22 2.16 17.48 5.09
C SER A 22 0.92 17.31 4.21
N PHE A 23 0.29 18.42 3.80
CA PHE A 23 -0.91 18.42 2.95
C PHE A 23 -0.76 17.58 1.67
N LEU A 24 0.48 17.33 1.24
CA LEU A 24 0.83 16.48 0.10
C LEU A 24 0.77 14.98 0.39
N GLN A 25 0.96 14.56 1.64
CA GLN A 25 0.86 13.17 2.09
C GLN A 25 -0.61 12.74 2.27
N PHE A 26 -1.49 13.71 2.53
CA PHE A 26 -2.94 13.55 2.71
C PHE A 26 -3.75 13.43 1.40
N LEU A 27 -3.15 13.60 0.20
CA LEU A 27 -3.89 13.51 -1.07
C LEU A 27 -4.33 12.09 -1.48
N GLY A 28 -4.35 11.12 -0.56
CA GLY A 28 -4.91 9.79 -0.80
C GLY A 28 -4.23 9.01 -1.91
N SER A 29 -2.95 9.31 -2.23
CA SER A 29 -2.28 8.69 -3.37
C SER A 29 -2.19 7.17 -3.24
N GLN A 30 -2.14 6.63 -2.02
CA GLN A 30 -2.08 5.20 -1.73
C GLN A 30 -3.41 4.46 -1.99
N HIS A 31 -4.51 5.20 -2.16
CA HIS A 31 -5.84 4.71 -2.50
C HIS A 31 -6.34 5.28 -3.85
N VAL A 32 -5.41 5.69 -4.72
CA VAL A 32 -5.73 6.32 -6.01
C VAL A 32 -6.26 5.33 -7.05
N PHE A 33 -6.02 4.04 -6.85
CA PHE A 33 -6.51 2.95 -7.70
C PHE A 33 -7.57 2.15 -6.95
N ILE A 34 -8.68 1.88 -7.63
CA ILE A 34 -9.76 1.07 -7.09
C ILE A 34 -10.36 0.19 -8.20
N GLU A 35 -10.54 -1.10 -7.91
CA GLU A 35 -11.35 -1.98 -8.76
C GLU A 35 -12.85 -1.80 -8.41
N PRO A 36 -13.69 -1.36 -9.36
CA PRO A 36 -15.11 -1.10 -9.06
C PRO A 36 -15.91 -2.34 -8.63
N SER A 37 -15.47 -3.54 -9.02
CA SER A 37 -16.15 -4.80 -8.68
C SER A 37 -15.87 -5.27 -7.24
N ARG A 38 -14.74 -4.82 -6.67
CA ARG A 38 -14.20 -5.23 -5.36
C ARG A 38 -13.67 -4.02 -4.58
N PRO A 39 -14.48 -2.98 -4.31
CA PRO A 39 -14.00 -1.75 -3.69
C PRO A 39 -13.52 -1.93 -2.24
N ASP A 40 -14.04 -2.93 -1.53
CA ASP A 40 -13.74 -3.16 -0.11
C ASP A 40 -12.51 -4.07 0.10
N SER A 41 -11.94 -4.63 -0.99
CA SER A 41 -10.79 -5.53 -0.86
C SER A 41 -9.49 -4.72 -0.81
N PRO A 42 -8.59 -5.00 0.17
CA PRO A 42 -7.34 -4.25 0.31
C PRO A 42 -6.40 -4.46 -0.88
N TYR A 43 -6.47 -5.62 -1.54
CA TYR A 43 -5.67 -5.93 -2.73
C TYR A 43 -6.01 -5.05 -3.94
N THR A 44 -7.24 -4.55 -4.00
CA THR A 44 -7.79 -3.86 -5.18
C THR A 44 -8.17 -2.40 -4.90
N SER A 45 -7.97 -1.93 -3.67
CA SER A 45 -8.19 -0.54 -3.23
C SER A 45 -6.91 0.12 -2.72
N ALA A 46 -5.79 -0.61 -2.68
CA ALA A 46 -4.46 -0.15 -2.33
C ALA A 46 -3.40 -0.81 -3.22
N TYR A 47 -2.15 -0.39 -3.10
CA TYR A 47 -1.01 -0.94 -3.84
C TYR A 47 0.26 -0.99 -2.98
N GLU A 48 1.23 -1.81 -3.39
CA GLU A 48 2.55 -1.87 -2.78
C GLU A 48 3.61 -1.10 -3.57
N CYS A 49 4.61 -0.58 -2.86
CA CYS A 49 5.79 0.11 -3.36
C CYS A 49 7.04 -0.60 -2.83
N LEU A 50 7.72 -1.36 -3.70
CA LEU A 50 8.91 -2.14 -3.38
C LEU A 50 10.18 -1.44 -3.85
N ASN A 51 11.30 -1.76 -3.18
CA ASN A 51 12.64 -1.31 -3.57
C ASN A 51 12.76 0.22 -3.75
N CYS A 52 12.01 1.00 -2.97
CA CYS A 52 12.10 2.45 -2.93
C CYS A 52 12.90 2.91 -1.70
N PRO A 53 13.84 3.88 -1.83
CA PRO A 53 14.56 4.47 -0.70
C PRO A 53 13.65 5.03 0.40
N ASP A 54 12.43 5.43 0.04
CA ASP A 54 11.47 6.01 0.98
C ASP A 54 11.03 5.02 2.06
N ASN A 55 10.90 3.73 1.74
CA ASN A 55 10.50 2.71 2.72
C ASN A 55 11.41 2.67 3.94
N GLN A 56 12.71 2.94 3.78
CA GLN A 56 13.65 2.99 4.92
C GLN A 56 13.45 4.21 5.82
N ARG A 57 12.81 5.26 5.30
CA ARG A 57 12.56 6.54 6.01
C ARG A 57 11.13 6.68 6.51
N THR A 58 10.21 5.89 5.96
CA THR A 58 8.78 5.94 6.28
C THR A 58 8.31 4.67 6.97
N TYR A 59 9.19 3.94 7.67
CA TYR A 59 8.80 2.71 8.38
C TYR A 59 8.08 1.71 7.46
N ASN A 60 8.62 1.44 6.28
CA ASN A 60 8.05 0.50 5.31
C ASN A 60 6.60 0.83 4.90
N ASP A 61 6.20 2.10 4.87
CA ASP A 61 4.87 2.57 4.43
C ASP A 61 4.47 2.11 3.02
N GLY A 62 5.45 1.82 2.16
CA GLY A 62 5.17 1.23 0.85
C GLY A 62 4.61 -0.20 0.90
N TYR A 63 4.53 -0.84 2.07
CA TYR A 63 3.83 -2.11 2.27
C TYR A 63 2.39 -1.85 2.79
N HIS A 64 1.63 -1.04 2.04
CA HIS A 64 0.30 -0.56 2.39
C HIS A 64 -0.78 -1.64 2.31
N ILE A 65 -0.74 -2.56 1.34
CA ILE A 65 -1.69 -3.69 1.32
C ILE A 65 -1.46 -4.54 2.57
N MET A 66 -0.20 -4.84 2.91
CA MET A 66 0.13 -5.56 4.15
C MET A 66 -0.42 -4.86 5.40
N HIS A 67 -0.36 -3.51 5.45
CA HIS A 67 -0.94 -2.74 6.54
C HIS A 67 -2.45 -2.94 6.65
N HIS A 68 -3.18 -2.94 5.53
CA HIS A 68 -4.63 -3.21 5.54
C HIS A 68 -4.98 -4.67 5.86
N LEU A 69 -4.13 -5.62 5.47
CA LEU A 69 -4.32 -7.03 5.85
C LEU A 69 -4.19 -7.22 7.35
N ASN A 70 -3.21 -6.55 7.98
CA ASN A 70 -3.07 -6.54 9.42
C ASN A 70 -2.28 -5.31 9.92
N SER A 71 -3.02 -4.31 10.40
CA SER A 71 -2.49 -3.03 10.88
C SER A 71 -1.67 -3.17 12.18
N ARG A 72 -1.69 -4.35 12.81
CA ARG A 72 -0.96 -4.65 14.06
C ARG A 72 0.43 -5.22 13.82
N TRP A 73 0.78 -5.58 12.59
CA TRP A 73 2.14 -6.03 12.30
C TRP A 73 3.13 -4.91 12.49
N HIS A 74 4.26 -5.23 13.12
CA HIS A 74 5.34 -4.27 13.26
C HIS A 74 5.92 -3.98 11.88
N TRP A 75 6.12 -2.71 11.56
CA TRP A 75 6.56 -2.26 10.24
C TRP A 75 7.83 -2.95 9.72
N SER A 76 8.74 -3.35 10.61
CA SER A 76 9.97 -4.04 10.24
C SER A 76 9.74 -5.46 9.74
N GLU A 77 8.57 -6.06 10.00
CA GLU A 77 8.20 -7.41 9.60
C GLU A 77 7.44 -7.45 8.26
N LEU A 78 6.91 -6.31 7.80
CA LEU A 78 6.11 -6.22 6.58
C LEU A 78 6.82 -6.80 5.36
N PRO A 79 8.13 -6.56 5.11
CA PRO A 79 8.82 -7.14 3.97
C PRO A 79 8.82 -8.67 3.97
N GLN A 80 9.12 -9.29 5.12
CA GLN A 80 9.17 -10.75 5.25
C GLN A 80 7.76 -11.35 5.11
N ARG A 81 6.75 -10.67 5.68
CA ARG A 81 5.35 -11.10 5.58
C ARG A 81 4.83 -10.99 4.15
N PHE A 82 5.22 -9.95 3.42
CA PHE A 82 4.88 -9.79 2.01
C PHE A 82 5.42 -10.96 1.19
N ILE A 83 6.70 -11.32 1.39
CA ILE A 83 7.31 -12.49 0.73
C ILE A 83 6.51 -13.77 1.01
N SER A 84 6.05 -13.97 2.24
CA SER A 84 5.23 -15.15 2.60
C SER A 84 3.82 -15.17 1.99
N GLN A 85 3.34 -14.03 1.49
CA GLN A 85 2.00 -13.82 0.94
C GLN A 85 2.02 -13.44 -0.54
N LEU A 86 3.15 -13.60 -1.24
CA LEU A 86 3.28 -13.27 -2.67
C LEU A 86 2.20 -13.91 -3.53
N GLN A 87 1.92 -15.20 -3.32
CA GLN A 87 0.87 -15.89 -4.09
C GLN A 87 -0.51 -15.28 -3.84
N GLN A 88 -0.81 -14.82 -2.62
CA GLN A 88 -2.09 -14.19 -2.33
C GLN A 88 -2.21 -12.82 -3.02
N HIS A 89 -1.10 -12.10 -3.20
CA HIS A 89 -1.09 -10.85 -3.96
C HIS A 89 -1.35 -11.10 -5.44
N ASP A 90 -0.68 -12.11 -6.01
CA ASP A 90 -0.87 -12.55 -7.40
C ASP A 90 -2.31 -13.02 -7.66
N ASP A 91 -2.82 -13.93 -6.81
CA ASP A 91 -4.19 -14.47 -6.91
C ASP A 91 -5.29 -13.39 -6.78
N ASN A 92 -4.96 -12.22 -6.24
CA ASN A 92 -5.90 -11.11 -6.05
C ASN A 92 -5.65 -9.91 -6.97
N ASP A 93 -4.80 -10.05 -7.99
CA ASP A 93 -4.45 -8.99 -8.94
C ASP A 93 -3.93 -7.70 -8.24
N ALA A 94 -3.19 -7.88 -7.15
CA ALA A 94 -2.70 -6.76 -6.35
C ALA A 94 -1.68 -5.91 -7.12
N LEU A 95 -1.86 -4.59 -7.11
CA LEU A 95 -0.91 -3.69 -7.75
C LEU A 95 0.36 -3.56 -6.91
N VAL A 96 1.50 -3.85 -7.54
CA VAL A 96 2.83 -3.74 -6.92
C VAL A 96 3.75 -2.95 -7.85
N PHE A 97 4.25 -1.82 -7.37
CA PHE A 97 5.22 -0.98 -8.07
C PHE A 97 6.64 -1.24 -7.56
N HIS A 98 7.59 -1.44 -8.47
CA HIS A 98 9.02 -1.49 -8.14
C HIS A 98 9.68 -0.14 -8.36
N SER A 99 10.61 0.21 -7.48
CA SER A 99 11.47 1.41 -7.58
C SER A 99 10.73 2.76 -7.56
N LEU A 100 9.46 2.78 -7.14
CA LEU A 100 8.64 3.98 -6.97
C LEU A 100 8.14 4.08 -5.54
N GLY A 101 8.12 5.29 -4.97
CA GLY A 101 7.43 5.58 -3.71
C GLY A 101 5.97 6.03 -3.94
N PHE A 102 5.17 6.05 -2.87
CA PHE A 102 3.76 6.48 -2.95
C PHE A 102 3.60 7.93 -3.45
N PHE A 103 4.61 8.78 -3.24
CA PHE A 103 4.63 10.15 -3.75
C PHE A 103 4.85 10.17 -5.28
N ASP A 104 5.77 9.35 -5.79
CA ASP A 104 6.02 9.22 -7.22
C ASP A 104 4.77 8.71 -7.95
N VAL A 105 4.09 7.73 -7.35
CA VAL A 105 2.82 7.20 -7.86
C VAL A 105 1.75 8.29 -7.89
N GLY A 106 1.56 9.01 -6.78
CA GLY A 106 0.59 10.10 -6.69
C GLY A 106 0.85 11.21 -7.71
N LEU A 107 2.11 11.64 -7.87
CA LEU A 107 2.50 12.66 -8.83
C LEU A 107 2.27 12.21 -10.27
N ALA A 108 2.62 10.97 -10.61
CA ALA A 108 2.41 10.42 -11.93
C ALA A 108 0.92 10.32 -12.28
N VAL A 109 0.05 9.90 -11.34
CA VAL A 109 -1.40 9.91 -11.56
C VAL A 109 -1.92 11.33 -11.75
N PHE A 110 -1.56 12.26 -10.86
CA PHE A 110 -1.99 13.66 -10.93
C PHE A 110 -1.58 14.34 -12.24
N THR A 111 -0.41 13.98 -12.79
CA THR A 111 0.11 14.51 -14.06
C THR A 111 -0.31 13.68 -15.29
N GLY A 112 -1.10 12.61 -15.12
CA GLY A 112 -1.61 11.79 -16.21
C GLY A 112 -0.60 10.80 -16.82
N HIS A 113 0.54 10.57 -16.17
CA HIS A 113 1.61 9.69 -16.65
C HIS A 113 1.38 8.20 -16.31
N LEU A 114 0.21 7.65 -16.63
CA LEU A 114 -0.13 6.26 -16.30
C LEU A 114 0.76 5.23 -17.03
N ALA A 115 1.20 5.53 -18.25
CA ALA A 115 2.13 4.67 -19.00
C ALA A 115 3.54 4.60 -18.37
N TYR A 116 3.93 5.60 -17.58
CA TYR A 116 5.16 5.55 -16.78
C TYR A 116 4.99 4.56 -15.63
N LEU A 117 3.86 4.61 -14.93
CA LEU A 117 3.54 3.69 -13.84
C LEU A 117 3.48 2.23 -14.31
N ALA A 118 2.85 1.96 -15.46
CA ALA A 118 2.75 0.61 -16.01
C ALA A 118 4.12 -0.06 -16.24
N LYS A 119 5.18 0.70 -16.53
CA LYS A 119 6.55 0.17 -16.69
C LYS A 119 7.20 -0.28 -15.36
N HIS A 120 6.65 0.19 -14.25
CA HIS A 120 7.13 -0.08 -12.91
C HIS A 120 6.27 -1.13 -12.19
N ILE A 121 5.23 -1.68 -12.84
CA ILE A 121 4.45 -2.77 -12.27
C ILE A 121 5.30 -4.05 -12.29
N VAL A 122 5.28 -4.79 -11.18
CA VAL A 122 5.86 -6.14 -11.11
C VAL A 122 4.92 -7.10 -11.86
N PRO A 123 5.44 -7.86 -12.85
CA PRO A 123 4.64 -8.80 -13.63
C PRO A 123 4.33 -10.09 -12.88
#